data_AF-A0A0E3V4Y8-F1
#
_entry.id   AF-A0A0E3V4Y8-F1
#
_cell.length_a   1.000
_cell.length_b   1.000
_cell.length_c   1.000
_cell.angle_alpha   90.00
_cell.angle_beta   90.00
_cell.angle_gamma   90.00
#
_symmetry.space_group_name_H-M   'P 1'
#
loop_
_entity.id
_entity.type
_entity.pdbx_description
1 polymer ?
#
loop_
_entity_poly.entity_id
_entity_poly.type
_entity_poly.pdbx_seq_one_letter_code
_entity_poly.pdbx_strand_id
1 'polypeptide(L)'
;MKNNLLSILIFCCCAVATQFLSQRVSAQTASASASMTVEQLKAIKAIKVANLDKDTYFKSGGFILDRYEERPAYVFTYSDGITRKIYLYKVFTAEDTKELGLLAIYQNTKTSEIKPFVIPGASADRKAWDAYIDDLKYVGEKEPGLMSTLTFVLSREMAGLLSGGGAKSDEGGAKKKEEYNFCFAPNAPVTMADGSSKNISAITAGDVVLGYNVQTKTLQSTTVTRLDIHQGNFELTGVWLAPVNEVTADIRAALTAPILLEATANHPVLTTNGRKALGDVKAGDVLYRYDPSTNGTAAYTVVKTKKDVRSVKSVYNLATQSGAYLVDQTVVMDK
;
A
#
# COMPACT_ATOMS: atom_id res chain seq x y z
N MET A 1 -60.60 34.83 -20.09
CA MET A 1 -59.77 33.62 -20.38
C MET A 1 -58.64 33.98 -21.35
N LYS A 2 -57.65 34.73 -20.91
CA LYS A 2 -56.41 35.03 -21.67
C LYS A 2 -55.34 35.28 -20.63
N ASN A 3 -54.59 34.25 -20.24
CA ASN A 3 -53.31 34.35 -19.52
C ASN A 3 -52.64 32.98 -19.25
N ASN A 4 -53.07 31.89 -19.91
CA ASN A 4 -52.45 30.57 -19.74
C ASN A 4 -51.36 30.24 -20.78
N LEU A 5 -51.24 31.01 -21.87
CA LEU A 5 -50.29 30.67 -22.94
C LEU A 5 -48.84 30.87 -22.49
N LEU A 6 -48.54 31.92 -21.72
CA LEU A 6 -47.17 32.24 -21.32
C LEU A 6 -46.63 31.24 -20.29
N SER A 7 -47.45 30.84 -19.32
CA SER A 7 -47.07 29.81 -18.34
C SER A 7 -46.86 28.44 -18.98
N ILE A 8 -47.68 28.07 -19.98
CA ILE A 8 -47.50 26.81 -20.72
C ILE A 8 -46.22 26.84 -21.56
N LEU A 9 -45.89 27.99 -22.18
CA LEU A 9 -44.65 28.15 -22.95
C LEU A 9 -43.39 28.07 -22.07
N ILE A 10 -43.41 28.67 -20.88
CA ILE A 10 -42.29 28.58 -19.94
C ILE A 10 -42.12 27.15 -19.42
N PHE A 11 -43.22 26.44 -19.14
CA PHE A 11 -43.17 25.05 -18.68
C PHE A 11 -42.64 24.11 -19.76
N CYS A 12 -43.05 24.29 -21.02
CA CYS A 12 -42.50 23.54 -22.15
C CYS A 12 -41.01 23.85 -22.39
N CYS A 13 -40.58 25.11 -22.29
CA CYS A 13 -39.16 25.46 -22.40
C CYS A 13 -38.31 24.84 -21.28
N CYS A 14 -38.81 24.79 -20.04
CA CYS A 14 -38.12 24.13 -18.93
C CYS A 14 -38.07 22.60 -19.07
N ALA A 15 -39.13 21.97 -19.57
CA ALA A 15 -39.18 20.53 -19.83
C ALA A 15 -38.23 20.11 -20.97
N VAL A 16 -38.13 20.93 -22.03
CA VAL A 16 -37.20 20.69 -23.14
C VAL A 16 -35.75 20.95 -22.71
N ALA A 17 -35.49 22.01 -21.92
CA ALA A 17 -34.16 22.27 -21.38
C ALA A 17 -33.67 21.14 -20.46
N THR A 18 -34.53 20.60 -19.60
CA THR A 18 -34.18 19.46 -18.73
C THR A 18 -33.96 18.15 -19.49
N GLN A 19 -34.68 17.92 -20.60
CA GLN A 19 -34.39 16.79 -21.49
C GLN A 19 -33.07 16.95 -22.25
N PHE A 20 -32.74 18.15 -22.73
CA PHE A 20 -31.44 18.40 -23.37
C PHE A 20 -30.27 18.36 -22.38
N LEU A 21 -30.45 18.83 -21.14
CA LEU A 21 -29.47 18.68 -20.06
C LEU A 21 -29.30 17.22 -19.65
N SER A 22 -30.37 16.43 -19.58
CA SER A 22 -30.30 14.99 -19.26
C SER A 22 -29.61 14.20 -20.38
N GLN A 23 -29.84 14.55 -21.65
CA GLN A 23 -29.13 13.94 -22.78
C GLN A 23 -27.64 14.37 -22.83
N ARG A 24 -27.30 15.60 -22.42
CA ARG A 24 -25.89 16.02 -22.31
C ARG A 24 -25.18 15.42 -21.10
N VAL A 25 -25.88 15.20 -19.99
CA VAL A 25 -25.33 14.46 -18.83
C VAL A 25 -25.15 12.98 -19.18
N SER A 26 -26.05 12.36 -19.95
CA SER A 26 -25.86 11.00 -20.47
C SER A 26 -24.74 10.93 -21.52
N ALA A 27 -24.55 11.97 -22.35
CA ALA A 27 -23.47 12.04 -23.33
C ALA A 27 -22.10 12.35 -22.72
N GLN A 28 -22.04 13.07 -21.59
CA GLN A 28 -20.80 13.27 -20.81
C GLN A 28 -20.52 12.11 -19.82
N THR A 29 -21.50 11.24 -19.57
CA THR A 29 -21.27 9.95 -18.88
C THR A 29 -20.94 8.84 -19.89
N ALA A 30 -21.13 9.09 -21.18
CA ALA A 30 -20.60 8.30 -22.29
C ALA A 30 -19.25 8.84 -22.80
N SER A 31 -18.44 9.45 -21.92
CA SER A 31 -17.00 9.36 -22.10
C SER A 31 -16.67 7.88 -22.08
N ALA A 32 -16.52 7.30 -23.28
CA ALA A 32 -16.04 5.96 -23.49
C ALA A 32 -14.99 5.66 -22.42
N SER A 33 -15.34 4.82 -21.45
CA SER A 33 -14.40 4.29 -20.50
C SER A 33 -13.47 3.43 -21.34
N ALA A 34 -12.46 4.05 -21.97
CA ALA A 34 -11.48 3.41 -22.85
C ALA A 34 -11.10 2.07 -22.24
N SER A 35 -11.76 1.08 -22.79
CA SER A 35 -11.78 -0.31 -22.41
C SER A 35 -10.68 -0.92 -23.26
N MET A 36 -9.81 -1.75 -22.68
CA MET A 36 -8.81 -2.42 -23.49
C MET A 36 -9.51 -3.21 -24.60
N THR A 37 -9.22 -2.88 -25.86
CA THR A 37 -9.72 -3.64 -27.01
C THR A 37 -8.87 -4.88 -27.25
N VAL A 38 -9.38 -5.85 -28.01
CA VAL A 38 -8.63 -7.07 -28.33
C VAL A 38 -7.39 -6.78 -29.20
N GLU A 39 -7.43 -5.74 -30.03
CA GLU A 39 -6.30 -5.27 -30.84
C GLU A 39 -5.21 -4.68 -29.94
N GLN A 40 -5.59 -3.85 -28.96
CA GLN A 40 -4.66 -3.32 -27.97
C GLN A 40 -4.04 -4.43 -27.14
N LEU A 41 -4.83 -5.42 -26.71
CA LEU A 41 -4.33 -6.60 -25.99
C LEU A 41 -3.25 -7.33 -26.80
N LYS A 42 -3.52 -7.61 -28.09
CA LYS A 42 -2.55 -8.27 -28.99
C LYS A 42 -1.30 -7.42 -29.19
N ALA A 43 -1.45 -6.10 -29.32
CA ALA A 43 -0.32 -5.18 -29.45
C ALA A 43 0.56 -5.17 -28.19
N ILE A 44 -0.06 -5.07 -27.00
CA ILE A 44 0.65 -5.11 -25.70
C ILE A 44 1.39 -6.44 -25.54
N LYS A 45 0.74 -7.57 -25.88
CA LYS A 45 1.35 -8.90 -25.81
C LYS A 45 2.57 -9.06 -26.73
N ALA A 46 2.61 -8.33 -27.85
CA ALA A 46 3.73 -8.36 -28.79
C ALA A 46 4.92 -7.49 -28.36
N ILE A 47 4.78 -6.69 -27.30
CA ILE A 47 5.86 -5.82 -26.79
C ILE A 47 6.98 -6.70 -26.24
N LYS A 48 8.20 -6.49 -26.76
CA LYS A 48 9.41 -7.12 -26.27
C LYS A 48 10.08 -6.20 -25.25
N VAL A 49 10.31 -6.73 -24.05
CA VAL A 49 11.10 -6.06 -23.02
C VAL A 49 12.55 -6.51 -23.17
N ALA A 50 13.47 -5.56 -23.33
CA ALA A 50 14.87 -5.87 -23.62
C ALA A 50 15.58 -6.43 -22.38
N ASN A 51 15.33 -5.85 -21.20
CA ASN A 51 15.88 -6.30 -19.93
C ASN A 51 14.80 -6.32 -18.85
N LEU A 52 14.23 -7.50 -18.58
CA LEU A 52 13.18 -7.67 -17.58
C LEU A 52 13.59 -7.23 -16.17
N ASP A 53 14.87 -7.28 -15.82
CA ASP A 53 15.34 -6.90 -14.48
C ASP A 53 15.61 -5.40 -14.33
N LYS A 54 15.81 -4.66 -15.44
CA LYS A 54 16.18 -3.23 -15.42
C LYS A 54 15.12 -2.31 -16.01
N ASP A 55 14.35 -2.79 -16.97
CA ASP A 55 13.35 -1.99 -17.67
C ASP A 55 12.08 -1.95 -16.84
N THR A 56 12.10 -1.11 -15.80
CA THR A 56 10.97 -0.91 -14.89
C THR A 56 9.96 0.10 -15.44
N TYR A 57 10.39 1.06 -16.25
CA TYR A 57 9.50 2.03 -16.88
C TYR A 57 9.92 2.29 -18.33
N PHE A 58 9.04 2.07 -19.29
CA PHE A 58 9.32 2.38 -20.69
C PHE A 58 8.04 2.59 -21.52
N LYS A 59 8.20 3.29 -22.65
CA LYS A 59 7.13 3.51 -23.63
C LYS A 59 7.38 2.68 -24.88
N SER A 60 6.40 1.91 -25.33
CA SER A 60 6.50 1.09 -26.53
C SER A 60 5.14 0.89 -27.19
N GLY A 61 5.08 0.99 -28.52
CA GLY A 61 3.87 0.69 -29.30
C GLY A 61 2.64 1.54 -28.97
N GLY A 62 2.82 2.76 -28.45
CA GLY A 62 1.71 3.61 -27.99
C GLY A 62 1.25 3.34 -26.56
N PHE A 63 1.97 2.48 -25.82
CA PHE A 63 1.69 2.14 -24.43
C PHE A 63 2.85 2.54 -23.52
N ILE A 64 2.55 2.74 -22.24
CA ILE A 64 3.51 2.91 -21.15
C ILE A 64 3.42 1.66 -20.29
N LEU A 65 4.55 1.01 -20.06
CA LEU A 65 4.67 -0.11 -19.15
C LEU A 65 5.45 0.37 -17.94
N ASP A 66 4.79 0.32 -16.79
CA ASP A 66 5.34 0.73 -15.50
C ASP A 66 5.37 -0.47 -14.56
N ARG A 67 6.50 -0.76 -13.94
CA ARG A 67 6.68 -1.91 -13.07
C ARG A 67 5.71 -1.77 -11.92
N TYR A 68 4.88 -2.80 -11.72
CA TYR A 68 3.85 -2.75 -10.69
C TYR A 68 4.48 -2.48 -9.32
N GLU A 69 4.28 -1.27 -8.80
CA GLU A 69 4.84 -0.76 -7.55
C GLU A 69 6.38 -0.87 -7.43
N GLU A 70 7.10 -0.79 -8.55
CA GLU A 70 8.55 -1.00 -8.65
C GLU A 70 9.03 -2.37 -8.12
N ARG A 71 8.12 -3.33 -7.95
CA ARG A 71 8.45 -4.62 -7.35
C ARG A 71 9.40 -5.45 -8.22
N PRO A 72 10.33 -6.19 -7.61
CA PRO A 72 11.14 -7.16 -8.35
C PRO A 72 10.28 -8.34 -8.85
N ALA A 73 10.85 -9.15 -9.73
CA ALA A 73 10.18 -10.31 -10.32
C ALA A 73 9.82 -11.34 -9.26
N TYR A 74 8.57 -11.81 -9.21
CA TYR A 74 8.14 -12.93 -8.36
C TYR A 74 8.94 -14.17 -8.71
N VAL A 75 9.72 -14.72 -7.78
CA VAL A 75 10.61 -15.86 -8.07
C VAL A 75 10.12 -17.10 -7.35
N PHE A 76 9.90 -18.14 -8.14
CA PHE A 76 9.43 -19.43 -7.67
C PHE A 76 10.50 -20.48 -7.90
N THR A 77 10.86 -21.20 -6.85
CA THR A 77 11.77 -22.35 -6.94
C THR A 77 10.98 -23.58 -6.49
N TYR A 78 10.51 -24.36 -7.47
CA TYR A 78 9.82 -25.60 -7.19
C TYR A 78 10.83 -26.72 -6.91
N SER A 79 10.36 -27.84 -6.35
CA SER A 79 11.15 -29.05 -6.11
C SER A 79 11.69 -29.69 -7.38
N ASP A 80 11.21 -29.27 -8.56
CA ASP A 80 11.72 -29.67 -9.88
C ASP A 80 13.04 -28.98 -10.27
N GLY A 81 13.54 -28.06 -9.42
CA GLY A 81 14.79 -27.33 -9.63
C GLY A 81 14.73 -26.27 -10.74
N ILE A 82 13.55 -25.98 -11.29
CA ILE A 82 13.36 -24.96 -12.33
C ILE A 82 12.88 -23.67 -11.68
N THR A 83 13.74 -22.66 -11.69
CA THR A 83 13.36 -21.32 -11.24
C THR A 83 12.46 -20.65 -12.28
N ARG A 84 11.33 -20.12 -11.83
CA ARG A 84 10.35 -19.41 -12.66
C ARG A 84 10.19 -18.00 -12.12
N LYS A 85 10.14 -17.02 -13.01
CA LYS A 85 9.97 -15.62 -12.65
C LYS A 85 8.70 -15.05 -13.26
N ILE A 86 7.97 -14.23 -12.50
CA ILE A 86 6.87 -13.42 -13.02
C ILE A 86 7.14 -11.95 -12.78
N TYR A 87 7.11 -11.18 -13.85
CA TYR A 87 7.27 -9.74 -13.83
C TYR A 87 5.89 -9.10 -14.07
N LEU A 88 5.45 -8.21 -13.18
CA LEU A 88 4.19 -7.48 -13.36
C LEU A 88 4.45 -6.05 -13.82
N TYR A 89 3.66 -5.59 -14.80
CA TYR A 89 3.63 -4.22 -15.25
C TYR A 89 2.20 -3.71 -15.25
N LYS A 90 1.98 -2.47 -14.80
CA LYS A 90 0.80 -1.68 -15.14
C LYS A 90 0.95 -1.19 -16.57
N VAL A 91 -0.13 -1.28 -17.32
CA VAL A 91 -0.17 -0.83 -18.71
C VAL A 91 -1.04 0.40 -18.80
N PHE A 92 -0.46 1.48 -19.32
CA PHE A 92 -1.17 2.71 -19.62
C PHE A 92 -1.12 3.02 -21.11
N THR A 93 -2.07 3.78 -21.62
CA THR A 93 -1.98 4.45 -22.92
C THR A 93 -0.92 5.56 -22.86
N ALA A 94 -0.16 5.76 -23.93
CA ALA A 94 0.87 6.81 -23.97
C ALA A 94 0.30 8.22 -24.19
N GLU A 95 -0.90 8.32 -24.76
CA GLU A 95 -1.55 9.59 -25.10
C GLU A 95 -2.16 10.28 -23.87
N ASP A 96 -2.95 9.55 -23.09
CA ASP A 96 -3.72 10.09 -21.96
C ASP A 96 -3.37 9.43 -20.61
N THR A 97 -2.32 8.60 -20.54
CA THR A 97 -1.86 7.93 -19.31
C THR A 97 -2.94 7.10 -18.60
N LYS A 98 -3.90 6.59 -19.36
CA LYS A 98 -5.04 5.85 -18.84
C LYS A 98 -4.69 4.39 -18.62
N GLU A 99 -5.03 3.89 -17.43
CA GLU A 99 -4.77 2.51 -17.06
C GLU A 99 -5.68 1.55 -17.85
N LEU A 100 -5.06 0.59 -18.55
CA LEU A 100 -5.75 -0.43 -19.34
C LEU A 100 -5.84 -1.77 -18.63
N GLY A 101 -4.87 -2.08 -17.77
CA GLY A 101 -4.77 -3.36 -17.06
C GLY A 101 -3.33 -3.70 -16.69
N LEU A 102 -3.04 -5.01 -16.58
CA LEU A 102 -1.72 -5.52 -16.22
C LEU A 102 -1.11 -6.35 -17.35
N LEU A 103 0.21 -6.33 -17.45
CA LEU A 103 1.00 -7.29 -18.22
C LEU A 103 1.84 -8.13 -17.26
N ALA A 104 1.55 -9.43 -17.20
CA ALA A 104 2.37 -10.42 -16.52
C ALA A 104 3.31 -11.08 -17.51
N ILE A 105 4.61 -11.03 -17.26
CA ILE A 105 5.62 -11.71 -18.09
C ILE A 105 6.20 -12.86 -17.29
N TYR A 106 5.90 -14.09 -17.73
CA TYR A 106 6.51 -15.29 -17.19
C TYR A 106 7.84 -15.58 -17.90
N GLN A 107 8.84 -15.95 -17.12
CA GLN A 107 10.13 -16.42 -17.61
C GLN A 107 10.50 -17.75 -16.95
N ASN A 108 10.78 -18.75 -17.77
CA ASN A 108 11.38 -20.00 -17.33
C ASN A 108 12.91 -19.89 -17.41
N THR A 109 13.62 -19.94 -16.28
CA THR A 109 15.08 -19.73 -16.26
C THR A 109 15.88 -20.87 -16.89
N LYS A 110 15.28 -22.06 -17.06
CA LYS A 110 15.94 -23.21 -17.69
C LYS A 110 15.91 -23.11 -19.21
N THR A 111 14.78 -22.70 -19.79
CA THR A 111 14.62 -22.55 -21.24
C THR A 111 14.88 -21.12 -21.73
N SER A 112 14.99 -20.15 -20.81
CA SER A 112 14.96 -18.70 -21.08
C SER A 112 13.73 -18.25 -21.88
N GLU A 113 12.69 -19.08 -21.94
CA GLU A 113 11.48 -18.79 -22.68
C GLU A 113 10.60 -17.79 -21.93
N ILE A 114 10.09 -16.81 -22.67
CA ILE A 114 9.28 -15.71 -22.15
C ILE A 114 7.86 -15.84 -22.67
N LYS A 115 6.87 -15.75 -21.77
CA LYS A 115 5.44 -15.80 -22.10
C LYS A 115 4.73 -14.58 -21.51
N PRO A 116 4.31 -13.60 -22.35
CA PRO A 116 3.53 -12.46 -21.91
C PRO A 116 2.03 -12.80 -21.80
N PHE A 117 1.40 -12.35 -20.73
CA PHE A 117 -0.03 -12.47 -20.42
C PHE A 117 -0.59 -11.09 -20.09
N VAL A 118 -1.53 -10.64 -20.91
CA VAL A 118 -2.21 -9.37 -20.67
C VAL A 118 -3.49 -9.64 -19.91
N ILE A 119 -3.61 -9.05 -18.72
CA ILE A 119 -4.77 -9.14 -17.85
C ILE A 119 -5.55 -7.85 -18.05
N PRO A 120 -6.73 -7.91 -18.71
CA PRO A 120 -7.51 -6.71 -18.98
C PRO A 120 -8.02 -6.07 -17.68
N GLY A 121 -8.17 -4.74 -17.66
CA GLY A 121 -8.83 -4.02 -16.58
C GLY A 121 -10.33 -4.31 -16.52
N ALA A 122 -10.98 -3.97 -15.40
CA ALA A 122 -12.39 -4.26 -15.16
C ALA A 122 -13.33 -3.70 -16.25
N SER A 123 -12.97 -2.57 -16.85
CA SER A 123 -13.75 -1.93 -17.92
C SER A 123 -13.45 -2.47 -19.32
N ALA A 124 -12.56 -3.45 -19.49
CA ALA A 124 -12.15 -3.95 -20.81
C ALA A 124 -13.26 -4.68 -21.56
N ASP A 125 -13.13 -4.74 -22.89
CA ASP A 125 -14.12 -5.39 -23.74
C ASP A 125 -14.17 -6.91 -23.51
N ARG A 126 -15.35 -7.51 -23.67
CA ARG A 126 -15.53 -8.96 -23.52
C ARG A 126 -14.55 -9.78 -24.38
N LYS A 127 -14.28 -9.33 -25.61
CA LYS A 127 -13.34 -10.02 -26.51
C LYS A 127 -11.89 -10.00 -26.00
N ALA A 128 -11.50 -8.98 -25.24
CA ALA A 128 -10.18 -8.95 -24.59
C ALA A 128 -10.14 -9.96 -23.43
N TRP A 129 -11.21 -10.07 -22.65
CA TRP A 129 -11.35 -11.10 -21.62
C TRP A 129 -11.38 -12.52 -22.20
N ASP A 130 -12.08 -12.74 -23.32
CA ASP A 130 -12.10 -14.03 -24.02
C ASP A 130 -10.68 -14.42 -24.48
N ALA A 131 -9.92 -13.47 -25.04
CA ALA A 131 -8.52 -13.69 -25.44
C ALA A 131 -7.59 -13.99 -24.25
N TYR A 132 -7.81 -13.34 -23.10
CA TYR A 132 -7.09 -13.65 -21.87
C TYR A 132 -7.39 -15.07 -21.38
N ILE A 133 -8.65 -15.49 -21.39
CA ILE A 133 -9.05 -16.86 -21.01
C ILE A 133 -8.44 -17.89 -21.97
N ASP A 134 -8.46 -17.63 -23.27
CA ASP A 134 -7.82 -18.48 -24.27
C ASP A 134 -6.31 -18.61 -24.02
N ASP A 135 -5.63 -17.52 -23.63
CA ASP A 135 -4.21 -17.57 -23.26
C ASP A 135 -3.97 -18.46 -22.04
N LEU A 136 -4.79 -18.33 -20.98
CA LEU A 136 -4.69 -19.21 -19.80
C LEU A 136 -4.89 -20.68 -20.16
N LYS A 137 -5.83 -20.98 -21.05
CA LYS A 137 -6.10 -22.36 -21.48
C LYS A 137 -4.99 -22.90 -22.37
N TYR A 138 -4.68 -22.23 -23.48
CA TYR A 138 -3.83 -22.80 -24.52
C TYR A 138 -2.33 -22.58 -24.30
N VAL A 139 -1.93 -21.56 -23.54
CA VAL A 139 -0.53 -21.31 -23.16
C VAL A 139 -0.27 -21.76 -21.73
N GLY A 140 -1.20 -21.47 -20.80
CA GLY A 140 -1.10 -21.85 -19.39
C GLY A 140 -1.04 -23.36 -19.14
N GLU A 141 -1.90 -24.15 -19.79
CA GLU A 141 -1.91 -25.62 -19.60
C GLU A 141 -0.68 -26.31 -20.18
N LYS A 142 -0.01 -25.69 -21.18
CA LYS A 142 1.13 -26.30 -21.87
C LYS A 142 2.47 -26.03 -21.19
N GLU A 143 2.57 -25.01 -20.35
CA GLU A 143 3.80 -24.65 -19.66
C GLU A 143 3.75 -25.09 -18.19
N PRO A 144 4.50 -26.13 -17.78
CA PRO A 144 4.46 -26.64 -16.42
C PRO A 144 4.82 -25.58 -15.38
N GLY A 145 3.89 -25.31 -14.46
CA GLY A 145 4.06 -24.37 -13.36
C GLY A 145 3.68 -22.92 -13.69
N LEU A 146 3.33 -22.61 -14.94
CA LEU A 146 2.90 -21.26 -15.32
C LEU A 146 1.59 -20.87 -14.60
N MET A 147 0.56 -21.72 -14.67
CA MET A 147 -0.73 -21.40 -14.05
C MET A 147 -0.61 -21.28 -12.53
N SER A 148 0.14 -22.18 -11.88
CA SER A 148 0.32 -22.12 -10.42
C SER A 148 1.06 -20.85 -9.99
N THR A 149 2.11 -20.45 -10.73
CA THR A 149 2.84 -19.21 -10.43
C THR A 149 1.97 -17.99 -10.68
N LEU A 150 1.29 -17.91 -11.83
CA LEU A 150 0.43 -16.78 -12.18
C LEU A 150 -0.73 -16.64 -11.20
N THR A 151 -1.44 -17.73 -10.89
CA THR A 151 -2.54 -17.73 -9.91
C THR A 151 -2.05 -17.32 -8.53
N PHE A 152 -0.87 -17.77 -8.09
CA PHE A 152 -0.31 -17.32 -6.81
C PHE A 152 -0.07 -15.81 -6.80
N VAL A 153 0.60 -15.27 -7.83
CA VAL A 153 0.88 -13.83 -7.94
C VAL A 153 -0.42 -13.03 -7.87
N LEU A 154 -1.42 -13.39 -8.68
CA LEU A 154 -2.70 -12.68 -8.71
C LEU A 154 -3.49 -12.81 -7.40
N SER A 155 -3.50 -14.01 -6.79
CA SER A 155 -4.16 -14.21 -5.50
C SER A 155 -3.51 -13.36 -4.41
N ARG A 156 -2.17 -13.19 -4.47
CA ARG A 156 -1.42 -12.37 -3.52
C ARG A 156 -1.71 -10.88 -3.71
N GLU A 157 -1.76 -10.40 -4.94
CA GLU A 157 -2.13 -9.00 -5.21
C GLU A 157 -3.58 -8.72 -4.84
N MET A 158 -4.49 -9.66 -5.10
CA MET A 158 -5.89 -9.56 -4.66
C MET A 158 -5.98 -9.53 -3.12
N ALA A 159 -5.22 -10.37 -2.42
CA ALA A 159 -5.15 -10.34 -0.96
C ALA A 159 -4.57 -9.00 -0.46
N GLY A 160 -3.53 -8.48 -1.12
CA GLY A 160 -2.98 -7.16 -0.83
C GLY A 160 -4.00 -6.04 -0.99
N LEU A 161 -4.78 -6.06 -2.08
CA LEU A 161 -5.86 -5.11 -2.33
C LEU A 161 -6.97 -5.21 -1.28
N LEU A 162 -7.44 -6.42 -0.96
CA LEU A 162 -8.48 -6.66 0.06
C LEU A 162 -8.02 -6.29 1.48
N SER A 163 -6.72 -6.33 1.75
CA SER A 163 -6.12 -5.89 3.02
C SER A 163 -5.95 -4.36 3.12
N GLY A 164 -6.47 -3.58 2.15
CA GLY A 164 -6.38 -2.12 2.14
C GLY A 164 -5.21 -1.56 1.34
N GLY A 165 -4.65 -2.32 0.39
CA GLY A 165 -3.65 -1.84 -0.58
C GLY A 165 -2.25 -1.56 -0.01
N GLY A 166 -1.99 -1.89 1.26
CA GLY A 166 -0.72 -1.60 1.94
C GLY A 166 0.26 -2.77 2.04
N ALA A 167 -0.15 -3.99 1.68
CA ALA A 167 0.72 -5.17 1.77
C ALA A 167 1.57 -5.32 0.51
N LYS A 168 2.71 -4.61 0.46
CA LYS A 168 3.86 -5.06 -0.33
C LYS A 168 4.29 -6.40 0.22
N SER A 169 3.81 -7.46 -0.40
CA SER A 169 4.26 -8.81 -0.09
C SER A 169 5.59 -9.03 -0.80
N ASP A 170 6.51 -9.70 -0.14
CA ASP A 170 7.95 -9.58 -0.44
C ASP A 170 8.50 -10.91 -0.93
N GLU A 171 8.03 -11.38 -2.09
CA GLU A 171 8.61 -12.58 -2.71
C GLU A 171 8.66 -12.40 -4.22
N GLY A 172 9.62 -11.57 -4.61
CA GLY A 172 10.18 -11.56 -5.93
C GLY A 172 11.70 -11.50 -5.90
N GLY A 173 12.32 -12.69 -5.89
CA GLY A 173 13.76 -12.89 -5.79
C GLY A 173 14.62 -11.98 -6.67
N ALA A 174 15.22 -10.99 -6.03
CA ALA A 174 16.60 -11.04 -5.60
C ALA A 174 16.72 -10.08 -4.43
N LYS A 175 17.23 -10.54 -3.28
CA LYS A 175 17.52 -9.68 -2.13
C LYS A 175 18.39 -8.50 -2.57
N LYS A 176 17.75 -7.36 -2.82
CA LYS A 176 18.39 -6.05 -2.94
C LYS A 176 17.54 -5.02 -2.19
N LYS A 177 17.86 -4.90 -0.90
CA LYS A 177 17.90 -3.67 -0.11
C LYS A 177 16.67 -2.75 -0.10
N GLU A 178 15.45 -3.28 0.04
CA GLU A 178 14.30 -2.49 0.51
C GLU A 178 13.56 -3.09 1.71
N GLU A 179 14.09 -4.18 2.29
CA GLU A 179 13.50 -4.89 3.44
C GLU A 179 13.71 -4.16 4.80
N TYR A 180 14.21 -2.93 4.80
CA TYR A 180 14.67 -2.22 6.02
C TYR A 180 13.95 -0.91 6.31
N ASN A 181 12.64 -0.86 6.15
CA ASN A 181 11.90 0.40 6.27
C ASN A 181 10.91 0.49 7.45
N PHE A 182 10.88 -0.49 8.36
CA PHE A 182 10.09 -0.44 9.60
C PHE A 182 10.99 -0.38 10.82
N CYS A 183 11.74 0.70 11.02
CA CYS A 183 12.74 0.74 12.08
C CYS A 183 12.78 2.06 12.83
N PHE A 184 13.40 2.01 14.01
CA PHE A 184 13.60 3.12 14.93
C PHE A 184 15.09 3.40 15.14
N ALA A 185 15.41 4.59 15.65
CA ALA A 185 16.76 4.93 16.09
C ALA A 185 17.21 4.06 17.27
N PRO A 186 18.53 3.83 17.47
CA PRO A 186 19.06 3.04 18.59
C PRO A 186 18.61 3.52 19.97
N ASN A 187 18.36 4.82 20.11
CA ASN A 187 17.95 5.46 21.35
C ASN A 187 16.43 5.53 21.52
N ALA A 188 15.65 4.90 20.64
CA ALA A 188 14.21 4.90 20.75
C ALA A 188 13.77 4.14 22.01
N PRO A 189 13.00 4.78 22.92
CA PRO A 189 12.60 4.17 24.18
C PRO A 189 11.44 3.18 23.96
N VAL A 190 11.63 1.91 24.32
CA VAL A 190 10.60 0.87 24.29
C VAL A 190 9.98 0.77 25.68
N THR A 191 8.65 0.78 25.76
CA THR A 191 7.93 0.61 27.02
C THR A 191 7.94 -0.86 27.43
N MET A 192 8.54 -1.16 28.57
CA MET A 192 8.62 -2.49 29.15
C MET A 192 7.27 -2.88 29.79
N ALA A 193 7.06 -4.17 30.06
CA ALA A 193 5.80 -4.66 30.63
C ALA A 193 5.49 -4.12 32.03
N ASP A 194 6.51 -3.68 32.79
CA ASP A 194 6.36 -3.04 34.10
C ASP A 194 6.13 -1.51 34.00
N GLY A 195 6.03 -0.97 32.79
CA GLY A 195 5.88 0.47 32.52
C GLY A 195 7.20 1.25 32.52
N SER A 196 8.34 0.60 32.82
CA SER A 196 9.66 1.21 32.66
C SER A 196 10.01 1.38 31.18
N SER A 197 11.11 2.06 30.89
CA SER A 197 11.58 2.30 29.52
C SER A 197 12.98 1.75 29.33
N LYS A 198 13.20 1.05 28.21
CA LYS A 198 14.51 0.55 27.79
C LYS A 198 14.77 0.94 26.35
N ASN A 199 15.98 1.41 26.03
CA ASN A 199 16.34 1.72 24.64
C ASN A 199 16.21 0.47 23.75
N ILE A 200 15.69 0.62 22.54
CA ILE A 200 15.49 -0.49 21.60
C ILE A 200 16.79 -1.24 21.29
N SER A 201 17.93 -0.54 21.28
CA SER A 201 19.26 -1.14 21.09
C SER A 201 19.74 -2.04 22.22
N ALA A 202 19.09 -1.97 23.39
CA ALA A 202 19.39 -2.80 24.57
C ALA A 202 18.34 -3.90 24.80
N ILE A 203 17.30 -3.97 23.98
CA ILE A 203 16.29 -5.03 24.03
C ILE A 203 16.88 -6.32 23.47
N THR A 204 16.52 -7.46 24.04
CA THR A 204 16.93 -8.78 23.54
C THR A 204 15.72 -9.70 23.35
N ALA A 205 15.87 -10.75 22.53
CA ALA A 205 14.84 -11.77 22.42
C ALA A 205 14.59 -12.42 23.80
N GLY A 206 13.31 -12.57 24.16
CA GLY A 206 12.89 -13.01 25.49
C GLY A 206 12.53 -11.87 26.44
N ASP A 207 12.93 -10.61 26.16
CA ASP A 207 12.44 -9.47 26.94
C ASP A 207 10.91 -9.35 26.82
N VAL A 208 10.26 -8.96 27.91
CA VAL A 208 8.81 -8.75 27.96
C VAL A 208 8.51 -7.25 27.93
N VAL A 209 7.85 -6.82 26.86
CA VAL A 209 7.51 -5.41 26.61
C VAL A 209 6.00 -5.20 26.69
N LEU A 210 5.58 -3.94 26.76
CA LEU A 210 4.16 -3.61 26.68
C LEU A 210 3.73 -3.66 25.21
N GLY A 211 2.77 -4.55 24.94
CA GLY A 211 2.12 -4.75 23.66
C GLY A 211 0.73 -4.14 23.63
N TYR A 212 0.17 -4.05 22.43
CA TYR A 212 -1.21 -3.62 22.22
C TYR A 212 -1.97 -4.65 21.40
N ASN A 213 -3.14 -5.07 21.88
CA ASN A 213 -4.02 -5.96 21.14
C ASN A 213 -5.05 -5.12 20.38
N VAL A 214 -4.97 -5.13 19.06
CA VAL A 214 -5.83 -4.30 18.20
C VAL A 214 -7.29 -4.77 18.23
N GLN A 215 -7.53 -6.06 18.44
CA GLN A 215 -8.87 -6.65 18.48
C GLN A 215 -9.60 -6.30 19.77
N THR A 216 -8.93 -6.43 20.92
CA THR A 216 -9.51 -6.12 22.23
C THR A 216 -9.34 -4.65 22.63
N LYS A 217 -8.48 -3.90 21.91
CA LYS A 217 -8.09 -2.51 22.20
C LYS A 217 -7.47 -2.32 23.58
N THR A 218 -6.79 -3.34 24.09
CA THR A 218 -6.18 -3.34 25.43
C THR A 218 -4.67 -3.50 25.35
N LEU A 219 -3.99 -2.93 26.35
CA LEU A 219 -2.57 -3.19 26.58
C LEU A 219 -2.39 -4.57 27.18
N GLN A 220 -1.35 -5.28 26.76
CA GLN A 220 -1.00 -6.59 27.28
C GLN A 220 0.52 -6.78 27.22
N SER A 221 1.09 -7.53 28.16
CA SER A 221 2.50 -7.90 28.05
C SER A 221 2.72 -8.80 26.82
N THR A 222 3.83 -8.62 26.13
CA THR A 222 4.19 -9.39 24.94
C THR A 222 5.68 -9.70 24.95
N THR A 223 6.04 -10.90 24.47
CA THR A 223 7.44 -11.33 24.44
C THR A 223 8.09 -10.93 23.13
N VAL A 224 9.29 -10.36 23.20
CA VAL A 224 10.12 -10.08 22.03
C VAL A 224 10.65 -11.41 21.48
N THR A 225 10.30 -11.72 20.24
CA THR A 225 10.74 -12.95 19.56
C THR A 225 12.07 -12.76 18.85
N ARG A 226 12.34 -11.55 18.34
CA ARG A 226 13.57 -11.22 17.62
C ARG A 226 13.79 -9.70 17.63
N LEU A 227 15.06 -9.31 17.57
CA LEU A 227 15.52 -7.95 17.30
C LEU A 227 16.16 -7.92 15.90
N ASP A 228 15.65 -7.07 15.02
CA ASP A 228 16.19 -6.85 13.68
C ASP A 228 17.02 -5.56 13.66
N ILE A 229 18.26 -5.63 13.16
CA ILE A 229 19.23 -4.52 13.18
C ILE A 229 19.76 -4.28 11.78
N HIS A 230 19.67 -3.04 11.30
CA HIS A 230 20.14 -2.65 9.98
C HIS A 230 21.17 -1.54 10.06
N GLN A 231 22.25 -1.68 9.29
CA GLN A 231 23.36 -0.73 9.22
C GLN A 231 23.32 -0.03 7.86
N GLY A 232 23.54 1.29 7.85
CA GLY A 232 23.39 2.11 6.64
C GLY A 232 23.28 3.60 7.00
N ASN A 233 22.77 4.42 6.09
CA ASN A 233 22.35 5.78 6.41
C ASN A 233 20.84 5.83 6.25
N PHE A 234 20.12 6.07 7.34
CA PHE A 234 18.65 6.07 7.34
C PHE A 234 18.15 7.44 7.77
N GLU A 235 17.18 7.98 7.01
CA GLU A 235 16.47 9.21 7.34
C GLU A 235 15.24 8.88 8.18
N LEU A 236 15.04 9.64 9.26
CA LEU A 236 13.93 9.46 10.17
C LEU A 236 12.89 10.55 9.97
N THR A 237 11.65 10.09 9.79
CA THR A 237 10.44 10.91 9.84
C THR A 237 10.00 11.10 11.28
N GLY A 238 9.59 12.31 11.61
CA GLY A 238 9.06 12.66 12.92
C GLY A 238 7.64 13.20 12.84
N VAL A 239 6.84 12.79 13.81
CA VAL A 239 5.50 13.32 14.06
C VAL A 239 5.45 13.88 15.48
N TRP A 240 4.91 15.10 15.62
CA TRP A 240 4.72 15.73 16.92
C TRP A 240 3.28 15.55 17.36
N LEU A 241 3.12 15.02 18.56
CA LEU A 241 1.87 14.59 19.15
C LEU A 241 1.51 15.52 20.32
N ALA A 242 0.27 16.00 20.34
CA ALA A 242 -0.29 16.73 21.48
C ALA A 242 -1.51 15.96 22.00
N PRO A 243 -1.77 15.95 23.32
CA PRO A 243 -2.96 15.31 23.85
C PRO A 243 -4.22 15.90 23.22
N VAL A 244 -5.18 15.05 22.88
CA VAL A 244 -6.53 15.51 22.57
C VAL A 244 -7.10 16.00 23.90
N ASN A 245 -7.03 17.30 24.16
CA ASN A 245 -7.68 17.87 25.34
C ASN A 245 -9.18 17.56 25.24
N GLU A 246 -9.70 16.78 26.19
CA GLU A 246 -11.12 16.89 26.52
C GLU A 246 -11.35 18.34 26.91
N VAL A 247 -12.42 18.96 26.39
CA VAL A 247 -12.76 20.34 26.69
C VAL A 247 -13.12 20.44 28.18
N THR A 248 -12.13 20.63 29.03
CA THR A 248 -12.32 21.01 30.43
C THR A 248 -12.28 22.52 30.50
N ALA A 249 -13.28 23.12 31.14
CA ALA A 249 -13.40 24.57 31.35
C ALA A 249 -12.37 25.11 32.37
N ASP A 250 -11.12 24.67 32.30
CA ASP A 250 -10.02 25.15 33.12
C ASP A 250 -9.02 25.94 32.26
N ILE A 251 -8.87 27.22 32.60
CA ILE A 251 -8.00 28.19 31.94
C ILE A 251 -6.51 27.91 32.27
N ARG A 252 -6.22 26.86 33.04
CA ARG A 252 -4.86 26.40 33.38
C ARG A 252 -4.38 25.19 32.57
N ALA A 253 -4.94 24.94 31.38
CA ALA A 253 -4.37 23.96 30.46
C ALA A 253 -2.95 24.37 30.07
N ALA A 254 -1.97 23.94 30.86
CA ALA A 254 -0.56 24.10 30.57
C ALA A 254 -0.33 23.57 29.15
N LEU A 255 0.16 24.44 28.27
CA LEU A 255 0.53 24.10 26.91
C LEU A 255 1.59 22.99 26.99
N THR A 256 1.14 21.74 26.95
CA THR A 256 2.03 20.59 27.03
C THR A 256 2.82 20.59 25.73
N ALA A 257 4.15 20.61 25.85
CA ALA A 257 5.03 20.61 24.70
C ALA A 257 4.72 19.38 23.84
N PRO A 258 4.56 19.53 22.50
CA PRO A 258 4.31 18.40 21.63
C PRO A 258 5.43 17.37 21.73
N ILE A 259 5.07 16.10 21.83
CA ILE A 259 6.01 15.00 22.00
C ILE A 259 6.35 14.41 20.64
N LEU A 260 7.61 14.13 20.40
CA LEU A 260 8.11 13.64 19.12
C LEU A 260 8.17 12.11 19.08
N LEU A 261 7.48 11.51 18.12
CA LEU A 261 7.72 10.13 17.69
C LEU A 261 8.55 10.13 16.40
N GLU A 262 9.69 9.46 16.39
CA GLU A 262 10.57 9.32 15.22
C GLU A 262 10.69 7.86 14.78
N ALA A 263 10.55 7.59 13.49
CA ALA A 263 10.85 6.29 12.88
C ALA A 263 11.20 6.46 11.39
N THR A 264 11.57 5.39 10.71
CA THR A 264 11.62 5.38 9.24
C THR A 264 10.24 5.68 8.64
N ALA A 265 10.20 6.29 7.46
CA ALA A 265 8.94 6.75 6.84
C ALA A 265 7.90 5.64 6.66
N ASN A 266 8.31 4.40 6.37
CA ASN A 266 7.35 3.32 6.15
C ASN A 266 6.88 2.65 7.46
N HIS A 267 7.41 3.05 8.62
CA HIS A 267 7.11 2.39 9.90
C HIS A 267 5.60 2.47 10.22
N PRO A 268 4.91 1.34 10.45
CA PRO A 268 3.48 1.34 10.68
C PRO A 268 3.12 1.80 12.10
N VAL A 269 2.22 2.78 12.17
CA VAL A 269 1.61 3.26 13.42
C VAL A 269 0.11 2.99 13.42
N LEU A 270 -0.45 2.86 14.62
CA LEU A 270 -1.89 2.72 14.80
C LEU A 270 -2.55 4.09 14.91
N THR A 271 -3.49 4.36 14.00
CA THR A 271 -4.35 5.55 14.01
C THR A 271 -5.81 5.17 14.25
N THR A 272 -6.68 6.16 14.48
CA THR A 272 -8.15 5.96 14.54
C THR A 272 -8.72 5.34 13.27
N ASN A 273 -8.08 5.55 12.11
CA ASN A 273 -8.47 4.97 10.82
C ASN A 273 -7.78 3.62 10.55
N GLY A 274 -7.11 3.04 11.55
CA GLY A 274 -6.34 1.82 11.44
C GLY A 274 -4.86 2.08 11.18
N ARG A 275 -4.20 1.10 10.57
CA ARG A 275 -2.76 1.11 10.32
C ARG A 275 -2.39 2.16 9.27
N LYS A 276 -1.32 2.91 9.50
CA LYS A 276 -0.78 3.92 8.58
C LYS A 276 0.75 3.97 8.65
N ALA A 277 1.44 4.19 7.55
CA ALA A 277 2.88 4.44 7.57
C ALA A 277 3.17 5.82 8.19
N LEU A 278 4.25 5.95 8.98
CA LEU A 278 4.59 7.20 9.68
C LEU A 278 4.76 8.38 8.71
N GLY A 279 5.31 8.15 7.52
CA GLY A 279 5.48 9.14 6.44
C GLY A 279 4.18 9.61 5.80
N ASP A 280 3.11 8.83 5.93
CA ASP A 280 1.76 9.14 5.43
C ASP A 280 0.84 9.73 6.50
N VAL A 281 1.32 9.81 7.75
CA VAL A 281 0.63 10.51 8.82
C VAL A 281 0.58 12.00 8.50
N LYS A 282 -0.58 12.62 8.72
CA LYS A 282 -0.86 14.02 8.46
C LYS A 282 -1.26 14.73 9.75
N ALA A 283 -1.07 16.05 9.78
CA ALA A 283 -1.61 16.86 10.87
C ALA A 283 -3.12 16.65 10.98
N GLY A 284 -3.62 16.47 12.20
CA GLY A 284 -5.00 16.12 12.50
C GLY A 284 -5.26 14.61 12.65
N ASP A 285 -4.36 13.72 12.20
CA ASP A 285 -4.47 12.29 12.51
C ASP A 285 -4.33 12.07 14.03
N VAL A 286 -4.98 11.02 14.54
CA VAL A 286 -4.94 10.66 15.97
C VAL A 286 -4.19 9.35 16.14
N LEU A 287 -3.19 9.34 17.01
CA LEU A 287 -2.44 8.16 17.44
C LEU A 287 -2.76 7.84 18.90
N TYR A 288 -2.45 6.61 19.32
CA TYR A 288 -2.68 6.13 20.68
C TYR A 288 -1.36 6.08 21.45
N ARG A 289 -1.34 6.73 22.62
CA ARG A 289 -0.22 6.67 23.57
C ARG A 289 -0.64 6.00 24.87
N TYR A 290 0.28 5.30 25.51
CA TYR A 290 0.13 4.78 26.85
C TYR A 290 0.03 5.91 27.86
N ASP A 291 -0.97 5.81 28.71
CA ASP A 291 -1.15 6.64 29.88
C ASP A 291 -0.91 5.78 31.14
N PRO A 292 0.22 6.01 31.85
CA PRO A 292 0.55 5.27 33.07
C PRO A 292 -0.48 5.45 34.20
N SER A 293 -1.26 6.55 34.20
CA SER A 293 -2.21 6.83 35.28
C SER A 293 -3.47 5.96 35.18
N THR A 294 -3.89 5.63 33.96
CA THR A 294 -5.06 4.79 33.68
C THR A 294 -4.68 3.36 33.31
N ASN A 295 -3.39 3.07 33.15
CA ASN A 295 -2.87 1.84 32.57
C ASN A 295 -3.55 1.50 31.23
N GLY A 296 -3.83 2.55 30.45
CA GLY A 296 -4.64 2.50 29.23
C GLY A 296 -4.00 3.29 28.09
N THR A 297 -4.76 3.52 27.02
CA THR A 297 -4.32 4.36 25.90
C THR A 297 -5.10 5.66 25.83
N ALA A 298 -4.40 6.78 25.74
CA ALA A 298 -4.93 8.11 25.49
C ALA A 298 -4.75 8.52 24.02
N ALA A 299 -5.69 9.30 23.49
CA ALA A 299 -5.66 9.82 22.14
C ALA A 299 -4.79 11.08 22.03
N TYR A 300 -3.89 11.10 21.06
CA TYR A 300 -3.01 12.23 20.78
C TYR A 300 -3.15 12.64 19.31
N THR A 301 -3.38 13.93 19.07
CA THR A 301 -3.46 14.49 17.72
C THR A 301 -2.07 14.86 17.22
N VAL A 302 -1.81 14.56 15.95
CA VAL A 302 -0.62 15.01 15.24
C VAL A 302 -0.75 16.49 14.93
N VAL A 303 0.14 17.31 15.49
CA VAL A 303 0.15 18.76 15.27
C VAL A 303 1.15 19.19 14.20
N LYS A 304 2.17 18.35 13.94
CA LYS A 304 3.21 18.62 12.95
C LYS A 304 3.86 17.33 12.47
N THR A 305 4.33 17.32 11.23
CA THR A 305 5.13 16.24 10.65
C THR A 305 6.38 16.80 9.98
N LYS A 306 7.45 16.01 9.89
CA LYS A 306 8.69 16.34 9.17
C LYS A 306 9.34 15.05 8.67
N LYS A 307 9.66 14.97 7.37
CA LYS A 307 10.22 13.76 6.75
C LYS A 307 11.67 13.48 7.13
N ASP A 308 12.47 14.54 7.30
CA ASP A 308 13.91 14.45 7.56
C ASP A 308 14.25 15.17 8.86
N VAL A 309 13.94 14.53 9.99
CA VAL A 309 14.27 15.11 11.30
C VAL A 309 15.77 14.98 11.55
N ARG A 310 16.31 13.78 11.32
CA ARG A 310 17.74 13.45 11.44
C ARG A 310 18.05 12.15 10.69
N SER A 311 19.33 11.89 10.49
CA SER A 311 19.82 10.62 9.93
C SER A 311 20.58 9.82 10.98
N VAL A 312 20.49 8.49 10.91
CA VAL A 312 21.17 7.56 11.82
C VAL A 312 21.91 6.46 11.06
N LYS A 313 22.98 5.94 11.67
CA LYS A 313 23.84 4.89 11.06
C LYS A 313 23.30 3.47 11.23
N SER A 314 22.45 3.29 12.22
CA SER A 314 21.82 2.01 12.53
C SER A 314 20.38 2.23 12.92
N VAL A 315 19.53 1.28 12.55
CA VAL A 315 18.11 1.27 12.91
C VAL A 315 17.71 -0.11 13.40
N TYR A 316 16.68 -0.15 14.24
CA TYR A 316 16.27 -1.33 15.01
C TYR A 316 14.77 -1.56 14.85
N ASN A 317 14.33 -2.81 14.82
CA ASN A 317 12.93 -3.19 14.90
C ASN A 317 12.75 -4.38 15.85
N LEU A 318 11.63 -4.43 16.56
CA LEU A 318 11.25 -5.56 17.38
C LEU A 318 10.18 -6.39 16.67
N ALA A 319 10.36 -7.71 16.65
CA ALA A 319 9.27 -8.63 16.33
C ALA A 319 8.70 -9.19 17.63
N THR A 320 7.40 -9.01 17.86
CA THR A 320 6.73 -9.42 19.11
C THR A 320 5.66 -10.47 18.85
N GLN A 321 5.25 -11.22 19.88
CA GLN A 321 4.17 -12.21 19.74
C GLN A 321 2.82 -11.57 19.38
N SER A 322 2.57 -10.34 19.84
CA SER A 322 1.33 -9.60 19.60
C SER A 322 1.28 -8.86 18.26
N GLY A 323 2.43 -8.64 17.59
CA GLY A 323 2.50 -7.82 16.37
C GLY A 323 2.51 -6.30 16.61
N ALA A 324 2.37 -5.85 17.86
CA ALA A 324 2.37 -4.43 18.22
C ALA A 324 2.94 -4.23 19.62
N TYR A 325 3.68 -3.13 19.77
CA TYR A 325 4.42 -2.74 20.95
C TYR A 325 4.47 -1.21 21.07
N LEU A 326 5.09 -0.71 22.13
CA LEU A 326 5.12 0.72 22.41
C LEU A 326 6.53 1.30 22.31
N VAL A 327 6.67 2.36 21.51
CA VAL A 327 7.89 3.17 21.38
C VAL A 327 7.56 4.62 21.68
N ASP A 328 8.34 5.24 22.57
CA ASP A 328 8.01 6.53 23.18
C ASP A 328 6.57 6.56 23.69
N GLN A 329 6.18 5.48 24.38
CA GLN A 329 4.82 5.25 24.86
C GLN A 329 3.75 5.27 23.75
N THR A 330 4.10 5.32 22.47
CA THR A 330 3.14 5.36 21.35
C THR A 330 2.97 3.96 20.78
N VAL A 331 1.74 3.58 20.44
CA VAL A 331 1.45 2.27 19.86
C VAL A 331 1.95 2.19 18.42
N VAL A 332 2.85 1.24 18.18
CA VAL A 332 3.47 0.97 16.88
C VAL A 332 3.34 -0.52 16.53
N MET A 333 3.45 -0.86 15.25
CA MET A 333 3.32 -2.25 14.77
C MET A 333 4.68 -2.77 14.29
N ASP A 334 4.95 -4.06 14.46
CA ASP A 334 6.26 -4.62 14.09
C ASP A 334 6.45 -4.85 12.59
N LYS A 335 5.36 -4.91 11.83
CA LYS A 335 5.33 -5.08 10.37
C LYS A 335 3.98 -4.71 9.82
#